data_AF-A0A6I1YPQ8-F1
#
_entry.id   AF-A0A6I1YPQ8-F1
#
_cell.length_a   1.000
_cell.length_b   1.000
_cell.length_c   1.000
_cell.angle_alpha   90.00
_cell.angle_beta   90.00
_cell.angle_gamma   90.00
#
_symmetry.space_group_name_H-M   'P 1'
#
loop_
_entity.id
_entity.type
_entity.pdbx_description
1 polymer ?
#
loop_
_entity_poly.entity_id
_entity_poly.type
_entity_poly.pdbx_seq_one_letter_code
_entity_poly.pdbx_strand_id
1 'polypeptide(L)'
;MTETGRLPGSGRSADVYEIDEAWVLRRDRHGRGDAAAEGAVMAHVRQHGRPAPRVRPTGSRTGLVLERLSGPTLLGALGDGRVGVQEAGALLAGLLRRLHAVPGRDATRPEARVLHLGLHPDNVMPTPDGGRPAPGTQAPSRQPDDERARGQTAGPG
;
A
#
# COMPACT_ATOMS: atom_id res chain seq x y z
N MET A 1 -3.55 15.69 19.65
CA MET A 1 -3.96 14.26 19.69
C MET A 1 -5.10 14.12 18.68
N THR A 2 -5.01 13.22 17.71
CA THR A 2 -6.05 13.09 16.68
C THR A 2 -7.28 12.44 17.29
N GLU A 3 -8.41 13.14 17.32
CA GLU A 3 -9.70 12.53 17.66
C GLU A 3 -10.10 11.51 16.59
N THR A 4 -10.68 10.39 17.03
CA THR A 4 -11.04 9.26 16.17
C THR A 4 -12.42 8.76 16.54
N GLY A 5 -13.30 8.61 15.55
CA GLY A 5 -14.65 8.09 15.70
C GLY A 5 -14.72 6.57 15.60
N ARG A 6 -15.75 6.09 14.89
CA ARG A 6 -16.06 4.66 14.68
C ARG A 6 -14.86 3.93 14.05
N LEU A 7 -14.72 2.64 14.37
CA LEU A 7 -13.87 1.67 13.67
C LEU A 7 -14.63 1.15 12.42
N PRO A 8 -14.34 1.58 11.18
CA PRO A 8 -15.04 1.09 9.99
C PRO A 8 -14.45 -0.23 9.46
N GLY A 9 -13.28 -0.65 9.96
CA GLY A 9 -12.61 -1.87 9.53
C GLY A 9 -11.43 -2.27 10.44
N SER A 10 -11.21 -3.58 10.56
CA SER A 10 -10.18 -4.21 11.37
C SER A 10 -9.40 -5.19 10.49
N GLY A 11 -8.17 -4.81 10.09
CA GLY A 11 -7.30 -5.62 9.24
C GLY A 11 -6.46 -6.61 10.05
N ARG A 12 -5.67 -7.48 9.41
CA ARG A 12 -4.92 -8.53 10.14
C ARG A 12 -3.95 -8.00 11.22
N SER A 13 -3.32 -6.84 10.98
CA SER A 13 -2.29 -6.25 11.85
C SER A 13 -2.60 -4.84 12.36
N ALA A 14 -3.58 -4.15 11.76
CA ALA A 14 -3.89 -2.77 12.05
C ALA A 14 -5.40 -2.53 12.14
N ASP A 15 -5.78 -1.59 13.01
CA ASP A 15 -7.13 -1.06 13.11
C ASP A 15 -7.23 0.23 12.27
N VAL A 16 -8.36 0.41 11.58
CA VAL A 16 -8.70 1.66 10.91
C VAL A 16 -9.75 2.37 11.75
N TYR A 17 -9.66 3.69 11.88
CA TYR A 17 -10.62 4.53 12.57
C TYR A 17 -11.01 5.70 11.68
N GLU A 18 -12.28 6.09 11.67
CA GLU A 18 -12.72 7.30 10.97
C GLU A 18 -12.23 8.54 11.72
N ILE A 19 -11.77 9.55 10.96
CA ILE A 19 -11.52 10.91 11.48
C ILE A 19 -12.64 11.81 10.99
N ASP A 20 -12.87 11.80 9.68
CA ASP A 20 -13.90 12.56 8.99
C ASP A 20 -14.33 11.81 7.70
N GLU A 21 -15.18 12.43 6.89
CA GLU A 21 -15.70 11.86 5.63
C GLU A 21 -14.60 11.51 4.61
N ALA A 22 -13.46 12.19 4.66
CA ALA A 22 -12.35 12.12 3.72
C ALA A 22 -11.07 11.48 4.28
N TRP A 23 -10.97 11.26 5.60
CA TRP A 23 -9.75 10.76 6.25
C TRP A 23 -10.00 9.67 7.29
N VAL A 24 -9.09 8.70 7.32
CA VAL A 24 -9.03 7.63 8.33
C VAL A 24 -7.65 7.57 8.98
N LEU A 25 -7.60 7.19 10.26
CA LEU A 25 -6.38 6.78 10.94
C LEU A 25 -6.24 5.25 10.86
N ARG A 26 -5.19 4.74 10.23
CA ARG A 26 -4.78 3.35 10.39
C ARG A 26 -3.71 3.28 11.49
N ARG A 27 -3.93 2.47 12.53
CA ARG A 27 -3.03 2.27 13.67
C ARG A 27 -2.55 0.81 13.71
N ASP A 28 -1.24 0.61 13.63
CA ASP A 28 -0.63 -0.72 13.84
C ASP A 28 -0.87 -1.19 15.29
N ARG A 29 -1.43 -2.39 15.47
CA ARG A 29 -1.75 -2.93 16.80
C ARG A 29 -0.51 -3.32 17.60
N HIS A 30 0.56 -3.70 16.93
CA HIS A 30 1.70 -4.36 17.56
C HIS A 30 2.89 -3.43 17.82
N GLY A 31 2.82 -2.17 17.40
CA GLY A 31 3.92 -1.20 17.55
C GLY A 31 5.18 -1.52 16.73
N ARG A 32 5.06 -2.39 15.72
CA ARG A 32 6.18 -2.87 14.89
C ARG A 32 6.34 -2.10 13.57
N GLY A 33 5.28 -1.44 13.10
CA GLY A 33 5.31 -0.64 11.87
C GLY A 33 6.09 0.67 12.00
N ASP A 34 6.50 1.21 10.85
CA ASP A 34 6.94 2.60 10.71
C ASP A 34 5.96 3.35 9.79
N ALA A 35 5.00 4.03 10.43
CA ALA A 35 3.99 4.82 9.74
C ALA A 35 4.57 5.99 8.94
N ALA A 36 5.71 6.56 9.37
CA ALA A 36 6.35 7.66 8.66
C ALA A 36 7.04 7.18 7.38
N ALA A 37 7.75 6.05 7.45
CA ALA A 37 8.34 5.41 6.27
C ALA A 37 7.27 5.02 5.24
N GLU A 38 6.18 4.37 5.70
CA GLU A 38 5.08 3.95 4.83
C GLU A 38 4.36 5.14 4.18
N GLY A 39 4.04 6.18 4.96
CA GLY A 39 3.46 7.41 4.43
C GLY A 39 4.34 8.09 3.38
N ALA A 40 5.65 8.15 3.62
CA ALA A 40 6.59 8.72 2.67
C ALA A 40 6.77 7.87 1.39
N VAL A 41 6.61 6.54 1.45
CA VAL A 41 6.49 5.70 0.24
C VAL A 41 5.21 6.01 -0.54
N MET A 42 4.05 6.13 0.12
CA MET A 42 2.81 6.49 -0.56
C MET A 42 2.87 7.87 -1.22
N ALA A 43 3.48 8.86 -0.55
CA ALA A 43 3.71 10.19 -1.12
C ALA A 43 4.61 10.13 -2.38
N HIS A 44 5.72 9.39 -2.34
CA HIS A 44 6.62 9.19 -3.49
C HIS A 44 5.94 8.51 -4.67
N VAL A 45 5.13 7.48 -4.41
CA VAL A 45 4.32 6.78 -5.43
C VAL A 45 3.34 7.73 -6.10
N ARG A 46 2.67 8.62 -5.33
CA ARG A 46 1.78 9.66 -5.88
C ARG A 46 2.52 10.71 -6.69
N GLN A 47 3.72 11.14 -6.27
CA GLN A 47 4.54 12.08 -7.03
C GLN A 47 4.93 11.55 -8.41
N HIS A 48 5.08 10.22 -8.54
CA HIS A 48 5.29 9.53 -9.81
C HIS A 48 3.99 9.21 -10.58
N GLY A 49 2.88 9.87 -10.24
CA GLY A 49 1.60 9.74 -10.94
C GLY A 49 0.94 8.37 -10.81
N ARG A 50 1.29 7.56 -9.80
CA ARG A 50 0.71 6.23 -9.57
C ARG A 50 -0.43 6.28 -8.54
N PRO A 51 -1.44 5.38 -8.65
CA PRO A 51 -2.56 5.36 -7.72
C PRO A 51 -2.14 4.91 -6.33
N ALA A 52 -2.21 5.82 -5.36
CA ALA A 52 -2.11 5.56 -3.92
C ALA A 52 -2.93 6.60 -3.14
N PRO A 53 -3.44 6.28 -1.94
CA PRO A 53 -4.11 7.25 -1.06
C PRO A 53 -3.22 8.46 -0.75
N ARG A 54 -3.80 9.66 -0.62
CA ARG A 54 -3.12 10.78 0.04
C ARG A 54 -2.84 10.41 1.50
N VAL A 55 -1.78 10.97 2.07
CA VAL A 55 -1.39 10.75 3.46
C VAL A 55 -1.22 12.07 4.20
N ARG A 56 -1.41 12.06 5.52
CA ARG A 56 -1.05 13.17 6.42
C ARG A 56 -0.04 12.68 7.46
N PRO A 57 1.06 13.40 7.70
CA PRO A 57 1.95 13.12 8.83
C PRO A 57 1.21 13.23 10.17
N THR A 58 1.51 12.33 11.10
CA THR A 58 0.84 12.24 12.41
C THR A 58 1.78 12.52 13.59
N GLY A 59 3.10 12.49 13.37
CA GLY A 59 4.11 12.40 14.43
C GLY A 59 4.12 11.06 15.18
N SER A 60 3.23 10.13 14.85
CA SER A 60 3.13 8.81 15.48
C SER A 60 3.93 7.76 14.70
N ARG A 61 4.66 6.91 15.42
CA ARG A 61 5.35 5.75 14.85
C ARG A 61 4.37 4.71 14.28
N THR A 62 3.18 4.60 14.87
CA THR A 62 2.22 3.50 14.61
C THR A 62 0.95 3.96 13.89
N GLY A 63 0.64 5.26 13.92
CA GLY A 63 -0.55 5.84 13.30
C GLY A 63 -0.25 6.52 11.96
N LEU A 64 -0.88 6.08 10.88
CA LEU A 64 -0.82 6.70 9.55
C LEU A 64 -2.20 7.22 9.16
N VAL A 65 -2.32 8.53 8.88
CA VAL A 65 -3.57 9.12 8.40
C VAL A 65 -3.62 9.09 6.88
N LEU A 66 -4.71 8.57 6.34
CA LEU A 66 -4.90 8.16 4.94
C LEU A 66 -6.20 8.73 4.38
N GLU A 67 -6.20 9.05 3.08
CA GLU A 67 -7.40 9.33 2.30
C GLU A 67 -8.39 8.16 2.44
N ARG A 68 -9.61 8.45 2.91
CA ARG A 68 -10.70 7.49 2.99
C ARG A 68 -11.13 7.14 1.57
N LEU A 69 -11.02 5.86 1.20
CA LEU A 69 -11.53 5.35 -0.07
C LEU A 69 -12.93 4.76 0.14
N SER A 70 -13.78 4.88 -0.88
CA SER A 70 -15.18 4.46 -0.84
C SER A 70 -15.49 3.45 -1.94
N GLY A 71 -16.09 2.32 -1.56
CA GLY A 71 -16.38 1.19 -2.45
C GLY A 71 -16.04 -0.16 -1.77
N PRO A 72 -16.38 -1.30 -2.39
CA PRO A 72 -15.94 -2.61 -1.90
C PRO A 72 -14.44 -2.80 -2.14
N THR A 73 -13.77 -3.63 -1.34
CA THR A 73 -12.45 -4.16 -1.73
C THR A 73 -12.58 -5.04 -2.98
N LEU A 74 -11.49 -5.29 -3.71
CA LEU A 74 -11.51 -6.18 -4.87
C LEU A 74 -11.85 -7.61 -4.44
N LEU A 75 -11.54 -8.00 -3.19
CA LEU A 75 -12.04 -9.24 -2.59
C LEU A 75 -13.57 -9.22 -2.42
N GLY A 76 -14.13 -8.13 -1.88
CA GLY A 76 -15.58 -7.96 -1.75
C GLY A 76 -16.29 -7.95 -3.11
N ALA A 77 -15.72 -7.27 -4.11
CA ALA A 77 -16.25 -7.23 -5.47
C ALA A 77 -16.21 -8.59 -6.18
N LEU A 78 -15.19 -9.42 -5.90
CA LEU A 78 -15.12 -10.82 -6.34
C LEU A 78 -16.19 -11.68 -5.65
N GLY A 79 -16.36 -11.54 -4.32
CA GLY A 79 -17.36 -12.28 -3.55
C GLY A 79 -18.80 -11.95 -3.96
N ASP A 80 -19.07 -10.68 -4.27
CA ASP A 80 -20.36 -10.19 -4.77
C ASP A 80 -20.58 -10.46 -6.27
N GLY A 81 -19.62 -11.07 -6.97
CA GLY A 81 -19.69 -11.34 -8.42
C GLY A 81 -19.67 -10.10 -9.32
N ARG A 82 -19.31 -8.92 -8.79
CA ARG A 82 -19.24 -7.65 -9.54
C ARG A 82 -18.01 -7.53 -10.44
N VAL A 83 -16.95 -8.30 -10.15
CA VAL A 83 -15.69 -8.34 -10.90
C VAL A 83 -15.31 -9.80 -11.13
N GLY A 84 -14.88 -10.14 -12.35
CA GLY A 84 -14.46 -11.50 -12.68
C GLY A 84 -13.07 -11.85 -12.12
N VAL A 85 -12.79 -13.14 -11.86
CA VAL A 85 -11.47 -13.59 -11.37
C VAL A 85 -10.33 -13.16 -12.30
N GLN A 86 -10.53 -13.26 -13.62
CA GLN A 86 -9.53 -12.85 -14.62
C GLN A 86 -9.31 -11.33 -14.64
N GLU A 87 -10.39 -10.55 -14.48
CA GLU A 87 -10.34 -9.08 -14.40
C GLU A 87 -9.61 -8.63 -13.13
N ALA A 88 -9.90 -9.25 -11.98
CA ALA A 88 -9.18 -9.01 -10.73
C ALA A 88 -7.67 -9.34 -10.85
N GLY A 89 -7.33 -10.46 -11.49
CA GLY A 89 -5.95 -10.82 -11.80
C GLY A 89 -5.25 -9.79 -12.69
N ALA A 90 -5.93 -9.32 -13.75
CA ALA A 90 -5.42 -8.29 -14.64
C ALA A 90 -5.22 -6.94 -13.94
N LEU A 91 -6.15 -6.53 -13.07
CA LEU A 91 -6.05 -5.33 -12.24
C LEU A 91 -4.84 -5.40 -11.29
N LEU A 92 -4.68 -6.49 -10.56
CA LEU A 92 -3.54 -6.70 -9.64
C LEU A 92 -2.20 -6.71 -10.38
N ALA A 93 -2.11 -7.44 -11.50
CA ALA A 93 -0.89 -7.48 -12.31
C ALA A 93 -0.58 -6.11 -12.94
N GLY A 94 -1.61 -5.35 -13.34
CA GLY A 94 -1.48 -3.98 -13.81
C GLY A 94 -0.97 -3.01 -12.73
N LEU A 95 -1.52 -3.10 -11.52
CA LEU A 95 -1.04 -2.33 -10.36
C LEU A 95 0.41 -2.66 -10.01
N LEU A 96 0.76 -3.95 -9.95
CA LEU A 96 2.12 -4.41 -9.66
C LEU A 96 3.13 -3.84 -10.67
N ARG A 97 2.84 -3.95 -11.98
CA ARG A 97 3.69 -3.35 -13.04
C ARG A 97 3.81 -1.84 -12.91
N ARG A 98 2.73 -1.11 -12.60
CA ARG A 98 2.74 0.35 -12.41
C ARG A 98 3.57 0.78 -11.19
N LEU A 99 3.56 0.01 -10.11
CA LEU A 99 4.36 0.26 -8.91
C LEU A 99 5.83 -0.10 -9.11
N HIS A 100 6.14 -1.22 -9.77
CA HIS A 100 7.51 -1.61 -10.13
C HIS A 100 8.16 -0.67 -11.17
N ALA A 101 7.37 0.16 -11.85
CA ALA A 101 7.85 1.25 -12.70
C ALA A 101 8.12 2.57 -11.93
N VAL A 102 8.04 2.57 -10.58
CA VAL A 102 8.46 3.70 -9.73
C VAL A 102 9.88 3.43 -9.22
N PRO A 103 10.84 4.36 -9.43
CA PRO A 103 12.18 4.27 -8.85
C PRO A 103 12.13 4.17 -7.31
N GLY A 104 13.15 3.58 -6.72
CA GLY A 104 13.39 3.64 -5.28
C GLY A 104 13.50 5.08 -4.78
N ARG A 105 13.37 5.26 -3.46
CA ARG A 105 13.49 6.59 -2.82
C ARG A 105 14.94 6.99 -2.57
N ASP A 106 15.83 6.02 -2.48
CA ASP A 106 17.26 6.22 -2.32
C ASP A 106 17.90 6.50 -3.69
N ALA A 107 18.30 7.76 -3.92
CA ALA A 107 18.95 8.18 -5.16
C ALA A 107 20.33 7.51 -5.38
N THR A 108 20.93 6.89 -4.36
CA THR A 108 22.17 6.13 -4.49
C THR A 108 21.96 4.71 -5.02
N ARG A 109 20.70 4.24 -5.10
CA ARG A 109 20.30 2.93 -5.65
C ARG A 109 19.34 3.08 -6.84
N PRO A 110 19.83 3.52 -8.02
CA PRO A 110 18.99 3.72 -9.21
C PRO A 110 18.31 2.43 -9.73
N GLU A 111 18.76 1.26 -9.29
CA GLU A 111 18.17 -0.06 -9.54
C GLU A 111 16.98 -0.39 -8.63
N ALA A 112 16.89 0.21 -7.44
CA ALA A 112 15.81 -0.05 -6.48
C ALA A 112 14.44 0.36 -7.05
N ARG A 113 13.37 -0.33 -6.63
CA ARG A 113 11.98 -0.09 -7.08
C ARG A 113 11.02 -0.14 -5.89
N VAL A 114 9.89 0.53 -6.00
CA VAL A 114 8.86 0.46 -4.95
C VAL A 114 8.19 -0.92 -4.94
N LEU A 115 8.32 -1.63 -3.83
CA LEU A 115 7.64 -2.89 -3.54
C LEU A 115 6.44 -2.65 -2.61
N HIS A 116 5.29 -3.26 -2.91
CA HIS A 116 4.08 -3.16 -2.06
C HIS A 116 4.09 -4.15 -0.89
N LEU A 117 4.81 -5.28 -1.01
CA LEU A 117 4.98 -6.34 0.01
C LEU A 117 3.69 -6.92 0.64
N GLY A 118 2.52 -6.59 0.08
CA GLY A 118 1.20 -6.95 0.61
C GLY A 118 0.08 -6.66 -0.39
N LEU A 119 0.35 -6.78 -1.69
CA LEU A 119 -0.68 -6.58 -2.72
C LEU A 119 -1.59 -7.83 -2.79
N HIS A 120 -2.85 -7.66 -2.41
CA HIS A 120 -3.87 -8.70 -2.31
C HIS A 120 -5.24 -8.08 -2.67
N PRO A 121 -6.22 -8.82 -3.23
CA PRO A 121 -7.56 -8.29 -3.53
C PRO A 121 -8.21 -7.48 -2.39
N ASP A 122 -8.02 -7.89 -1.14
CA ASP A 122 -8.60 -7.19 0.02
C ASP A 122 -7.92 -5.84 0.32
N ASN A 123 -6.67 -5.67 -0.13
CA ASN A 123 -5.87 -4.46 0.01
C ASN A 123 -5.97 -3.56 -1.23
N VAL A 124 -6.94 -3.79 -2.12
CA VAL A 124 -7.18 -2.99 -3.32
C VAL A 124 -8.67 -2.63 -3.38
N MET A 125 -8.98 -1.38 -3.71
CA MET A 125 -10.32 -0.92 -4.01
C MET A 125 -10.41 -0.63 -5.52
N PRO A 126 -11.32 -1.29 -6.26
CA PRO A 126 -11.55 -0.96 -7.67
C PRO A 126 -11.97 0.50 -7.83
N THR A 127 -11.45 1.16 -8.86
CA THR A 127 -11.84 2.51 -9.27
C THR A 127 -11.89 2.54 -10.80
N PRO A 128 -12.67 3.45 -11.43
CA PRO A 128 -12.71 3.57 -12.89
C PRO A 128 -11.31 3.69 -13.54
N ASP A 129 -10.37 4.34 -12.83
CA ASP A 129 -8.97 4.52 -13.28
C ASP A 129 -8.06 3.28 -13.11
N GLY A 130 -8.60 2.09 -12.84
CA GLY A 130 -7.84 0.84 -12.73
C GLY A 130 -7.35 0.46 -11.33
N GLY A 131 -8.06 0.90 -10.29
CA GLY A 131 -7.88 0.48 -8.89
C GLY A 131 -6.87 1.31 -8.07
N ARG A 132 -7.09 1.35 -6.75
CA ARG A 132 -6.22 1.99 -5.76
C ARG A 132 -5.91 1.05 -4.58
N PRO A 133 -4.71 1.07 -3.99
CA PRO A 133 -4.45 0.40 -2.71
C PRO A 133 -5.38 0.92 -1.60
N ALA A 134 -6.01 0.00 -0.88
CA ALA A 134 -6.85 0.29 0.28
C ALA A 134 -5.98 0.49 1.55
N PRO A 135 -6.48 1.13 2.61
CA PRO A 135 -5.75 1.32 3.87
C PRO A 135 -5.59 0.01 4.69
N GLY A 136 -4.72 -0.87 4.18
CA GLY A 136 -4.31 -2.18 4.70
C GLY A 136 -3.47 -2.92 3.63
N THR A 137 -2.68 -3.96 3.91
CA THR A 137 -2.33 -4.66 5.16
C THR A 137 -0.94 -5.28 4.92
N GLN A 138 0.11 -4.81 5.61
CA GLN A 138 1.49 -5.29 5.36
C GLN A 138 1.88 -6.50 6.22
N ALA A 139 2.68 -7.39 5.61
CA ALA A 139 3.44 -8.47 6.25
C ALA A 139 4.81 -7.92 6.73
N PRO A 140 5.69 -8.70 7.40
CA PRO A 140 6.79 -8.14 8.18
C PRO A 140 7.80 -7.37 7.33
N SER A 141 8.24 -6.24 7.88
CA SER A 141 9.25 -5.34 7.32
C SER A 141 10.54 -6.06 6.96
N ARG A 142 10.74 -6.30 5.67
CA ARG A 142 12.06 -6.09 5.06
C ARG A 142 12.13 -4.63 4.62
N GLN A 143 13.32 -4.05 4.65
CA GLN A 143 13.52 -2.72 4.09
C GLN A 143 13.11 -2.75 2.60
N PRO A 144 12.39 -1.74 2.09
CA PRO A 144 11.85 -1.75 0.73
C PRO A 144 12.93 -1.79 -0.37
N ASP A 145 14.20 -1.62 -0.01
CA ASP A 145 15.35 -1.58 -0.92
C ASP A 145 16.13 -2.91 -0.99
N ASP A 146 15.72 -3.96 -0.27
CA ASP A 146 16.53 -5.17 -0.06
C ASP A 146 16.16 -6.34 -1.01
N GLU A 147 16.46 -6.19 -2.30
CA GLU A 147 16.63 -7.32 -3.22
C GLU A 147 18.06 -7.36 -3.78
N ARG A 148 18.88 -8.25 -3.21
CA ARG A 148 20.24 -8.52 -3.69
C ARG A 148 20.22 -9.01 -5.13
N ALA A 149 20.97 -8.35 -6.01
CA ALA A 149 21.30 -8.87 -7.33
C ALA A 149 22.06 -10.20 -7.23
N ARG A 150 21.34 -11.33 -7.32
CA ARG A 150 21.92 -12.66 -7.54
C ARG A 150 21.84 -12.99 -9.02
N GLY A 151 22.89 -12.69 -9.76
CA GLY A 151 22.95 -13.04 -11.18
C GLY A 151 24.10 -12.41 -11.94
N GLN A 152 25.34 -12.80 -11.62
CA GLN A 152 26.46 -13.02 -12.56
C GLN A 152 27.80 -13.09 -11.81
N THR A 153 28.18 -14.29 -11.40
CA THR A 153 29.59 -14.68 -11.37
C THR A 153 29.77 -15.78 -12.40
N ALA A 154 29.96 -15.38 -13.65
CA ALA A 154 30.64 -16.26 -14.60
C ALA A 154 32.05 -16.50 -14.04
N GLY A 155 32.40 -17.77 -13.81
CA GLY A 155 33.72 -18.13 -13.30
C GLY A 155 34.80 -17.91 -14.38
N PRO A 156 35.98 -17.40 -14.01
CA PRO A 156 37.17 -17.47 -14.85
C PRO A 156 38.14 -18.55 -14.34
N GLY A 157 38.68 -19.35 -15.27
CA GLY A 157 39.88 -20.19 -15.07
C GLY A 157 39.64 -21.54 -14.42
#